data_AF-A0A0A1WLH7-F1
#
_entry.id   AF-A0A0A1WLH7-F1
#
_cell.length_a   1.000
_cell.length_b   1.000
_cell.length_c   1.000
_cell.angle_alpha   90.00
_cell.angle_beta   90.00
_cell.angle_gamma   90.00
#
_symmetry.space_group_name_H-M   'P 1'
#
loop_
_entity.id
_entity.type
_entity.pdbx_description
1 polymer ?
#
loop_
_entity_poly.entity_id
_entity_poly.type
_entity_poly.pdbx_seq_one_letter_code
_entity_poly.pdbx_strand_id
1 'polypeptide(L)'
;MDEYNFAQPAPAGNAEPAILNRHIVLQKYVIALRHFRNIAEKSFRVRPLYFDNYLLWQYFQQRSTMEADDDLNIRNYSNLSSLAFLKLEVLSQILDRRRQILYWIFYLMLVSLCVFAYRHRNDTSSDGLPSTGHGVHSFIYPSMRMWRRITLPLIQRFPQLTELYDESCLMQNPFFQGIDALSCDPCSTIQSVLDLTSDTEPNTEAYNDKQIRSSSPLDSNRVMPNEFVPFVFKINQNPIQLQDFYNLYISNHATFRRDAYRVQSTNREVTNLEELFNKYNHTQSEDKPTQTIEAHNLWRCNRMLPARLLRKLFASPTLHLPRTGIALERYMTIDTSRAPTYTLPDTQCANVFVQQALGTRYIFLRPTSECRHLCRTLSIRLPQSFVLSYNWLYWKPISAPDPVADSFSITLIGSYC
;
A
#
# COMPACT_ATOMS: atom_id res chain seq x y z
N MET A 1 37.22 -12.41 -71.41
CA MET A 1 37.83 -13.47 -72.23
C MET A 1 37.82 -14.70 -71.38
N ASP A 2 36.96 -15.65 -71.76
CA ASP A 2 37.21 -17.10 -71.79
C ASP A 2 35.87 -17.77 -72.09
N GLU A 3 35.69 -18.07 -73.38
CA GLU A 3 34.64 -18.92 -73.94
C GLU A 3 34.77 -20.34 -73.39
N TYR A 4 33.67 -20.94 -72.93
CA TYR A 4 33.55 -22.40 -72.96
C TYR A 4 32.17 -22.83 -73.45
N ASN A 5 32.25 -23.47 -74.62
CA ASN A 5 31.23 -24.16 -75.40
C ASN A 5 30.29 -25.03 -74.55
N PHE A 6 28.99 -24.85 -74.75
CA PHE A 6 28.01 -25.90 -74.43
C PHE A 6 27.79 -26.75 -75.67
N ALA A 7 28.32 -27.97 -75.62
CA ALA A 7 28.04 -29.04 -76.58
C ALA A 7 26.54 -29.38 -76.59
N GLN A 8 25.98 -29.62 -77.78
CA GLN A 8 24.65 -30.20 -77.95
C GLN A 8 24.67 -31.69 -77.61
N PRO A 9 23.71 -32.23 -76.82
CA PRO A 9 23.53 -33.65 -76.70
C PRO A 9 22.52 -34.20 -77.74
N ALA A 10 22.91 -35.34 -78.31
CA ALA A 10 22.17 -36.21 -79.23
C ALA A 10 20.95 -36.91 -78.56
N PRO A 11 20.03 -37.55 -79.32
CA PRO A 11 18.72 -37.95 -78.82
C PRO A 11 18.67 -39.36 -78.19
N ALA A 12 17.75 -39.46 -77.22
CA ALA A 12 16.96 -40.59 -76.75
C ALA A 12 17.64 -41.79 -76.03
N GLY A 13 17.16 -42.05 -74.81
CA GLY A 13 17.29 -43.31 -74.08
C GLY A 13 16.33 -43.32 -72.88
N ASN A 14 15.23 -44.06 -73.00
CA ASN A 14 14.04 -44.02 -72.14
C ASN A 14 14.27 -44.44 -70.67
N ALA A 15 14.03 -43.52 -69.72
CA ALA A 15 13.39 -43.74 -68.41
C ALA A 15 13.21 -42.40 -67.66
N GLU A 16 11.98 -42.09 -67.23
CA GLU A 16 11.52 -40.98 -66.35
C GLU A 16 12.45 -39.76 -66.06
N PRO A 17 12.35 -38.64 -66.80
CA PRO A 17 13.27 -37.50 -66.66
C PRO A 17 12.77 -36.29 -65.84
N ALA A 18 11.52 -36.23 -65.39
CA ALA A 18 10.96 -34.96 -64.87
C ALA A 18 11.42 -34.59 -63.44
N ILE A 19 11.57 -35.58 -62.55
CA ILE A 19 11.85 -35.32 -61.13
C ILE A 19 13.35 -35.10 -60.88
N LEU A 20 14.22 -35.85 -61.56
CA LEU A 20 15.67 -35.71 -61.43
C LEU A 20 16.17 -34.34 -61.93
N ASN A 21 15.56 -33.82 -63.01
CA ASN A 21 15.91 -32.51 -63.56
C ASN A 21 15.56 -31.36 -62.60
N ARG A 22 14.44 -31.44 -61.88
CA ARG A 22 14.00 -30.38 -60.96
C ARG A 22 14.94 -30.22 -59.77
N HIS A 23 15.42 -31.32 -59.20
CA HIS A 23 16.36 -31.26 -58.08
C HIS A 23 17.71 -30.66 -58.49
N ILE A 24 18.21 -31.00 -59.69
CA ILE A 24 19.45 -30.44 -60.23
C ILE A 24 19.32 -28.94 -60.47
N VAL A 25 18.18 -28.48 -61.01
CA VAL A 25 17.90 -27.06 -61.23
C VAL A 25 17.80 -26.30 -59.91
N LEU A 26 17.08 -26.85 -58.91
CA LEU A 26 16.97 -26.22 -57.58
C LEU A 26 18.33 -26.12 -56.89
N GLN A 27 19.18 -27.14 -57.00
CA GLN A 27 20.50 -27.12 -56.40
C GLN A 27 21.39 -26.04 -57.03
N LYS A 28 21.37 -25.90 -58.36
CA LYS A 28 22.09 -24.82 -59.06
C LYS A 28 21.57 -23.43 -58.65
N TYR A 29 20.25 -23.27 -58.50
CA TYR A 29 19.64 -22.02 -58.05
C TYR A 29 20.07 -21.64 -56.61
N VAL A 30 20.06 -22.60 -55.67
CA VAL A 30 20.49 -22.37 -54.29
C VAL A 30 21.97 -21.97 -54.22
N ILE A 31 22.83 -22.58 -55.04
CA ILE A 31 24.26 -22.23 -55.09
C ILE A 31 24.44 -20.81 -55.62
N ALA A 32 23.75 -20.45 -56.70
CA ALA A 32 23.78 -19.09 -57.24
C ALA A 32 23.27 -18.06 -56.23
N LEU A 33 22.19 -18.36 -55.51
CA LEU A 33 21.64 -17.48 -54.47
C LEU A 33 22.63 -17.22 -53.33
N ARG A 34 23.32 -18.25 -52.85
CA ARG A 34 24.37 -18.07 -51.82
C ARG A 34 25.51 -17.20 -52.33
N HIS A 35 25.87 -17.34 -53.60
CA HIS A 35 26.91 -16.51 -54.21
C HIS A 35 26.48 -15.04 -54.28
N PHE A 36 25.26 -14.76 -54.74
CA PHE A 36 24.71 -13.40 -54.76
C PHE A 36 24.57 -12.79 -53.36
N ARG A 37 24.13 -13.57 -52.38
CA ARG A 37 24.06 -13.15 -50.98
C ARG A 37 25.43 -12.73 -50.44
N ASN A 38 26.47 -13.53 -50.71
CA ASN A 38 27.84 -13.22 -50.31
C ASN A 38 28.39 -11.96 -51.00
N ILE A 39 28.04 -11.74 -52.27
CA ILE A 39 28.40 -10.51 -52.98
C ILE A 39 27.70 -9.32 -52.33
N ALA A 40 26.38 -9.38 -52.14
CA ALA A 40 25.60 -8.29 -51.55
C ALA A 40 26.08 -7.89 -50.15
N GLU A 41 26.49 -8.86 -49.33
CA GLU A 41 27.05 -8.61 -48.01
C GLU A 41 28.43 -7.93 -48.09
N LYS A 42 29.30 -8.39 -49.01
CA LYS A 42 30.66 -7.83 -49.16
C LYS A 42 30.69 -6.46 -49.83
N SER A 43 29.93 -6.27 -50.91
CA SER A 43 30.00 -5.04 -51.71
C SER A 43 29.03 -3.96 -51.22
N PHE A 44 27.88 -4.34 -50.67
CA PHE A 44 26.83 -3.39 -50.29
C PHE A 44 26.45 -3.42 -48.80
N ARG A 45 27.14 -4.23 -47.98
CA ARG A 45 26.89 -4.37 -46.53
C ARG A 45 25.42 -4.69 -46.18
N VAL A 46 24.71 -5.36 -47.09
CA VAL A 46 23.31 -5.74 -46.85
C VAL A 46 23.29 -6.91 -45.88
N ARG A 47 22.55 -6.77 -44.77
CA ARG A 47 22.40 -7.84 -43.80
C ARG A 47 21.66 -9.03 -44.42
N PRO A 48 22.04 -10.28 -44.11
CA PRO A 48 21.52 -11.45 -44.81
C PRO A 48 19.98 -11.60 -44.76
N LEU A 49 19.37 -11.18 -43.65
CA LEU A 49 17.92 -11.22 -43.43
C LEU A 49 17.14 -10.26 -44.34
N TYR A 50 17.76 -9.13 -44.71
CA TYR A 50 17.16 -8.16 -45.64
C TYR A 50 17.25 -8.63 -47.10
N PHE A 51 18.34 -9.33 -47.45
CA PHE A 51 18.48 -9.95 -48.77
C PHE A 51 17.40 -11.02 -48.99
N ASP A 52 17.18 -11.89 -48.01
CA ASP A 52 16.16 -12.95 -48.10
C ASP A 52 14.74 -12.37 -48.24
N ASN A 53 14.43 -11.30 -47.49
CA ASN A 53 13.15 -10.58 -47.60
C ASN A 53 12.97 -9.89 -48.95
N TYR A 54 14.03 -9.28 -49.50
CA TYR A 54 14.00 -8.69 -50.84
C TYR A 54 13.77 -9.75 -51.92
N LEU A 55 14.36 -10.93 -51.78
CA LEU A 55 14.23 -12.01 -52.74
C LEU A 55 12.82 -12.63 -52.72
N LEU A 56 12.26 -12.82 -51.52
CA LEU A 56 10.85 -13.18 -51.34
C LEU A 56 9.92 -12.14 -51.96
N TRP A 57 10.19 -10.85 -51.72
CA TRP A 57 9.43 -9.76 -52.34
C TRP A 57 9.48 -9.84 -53.87
N GLN A 58 10.66 -9.99 -54.45
CA GLN A 58 10.84 -10.07 -55.91
C GLN A 58 10.14 -11.31 -56.51
N TYR A 59 10.18 -12.45 -55.80
CA TYR A 59 9.47 -13.67 -56.21
C TYR A 59 7.96 -13.45 -56.27
N PHE A 60 7.36 -12.83 -55.25
CA PHE A 60 5.93 -12.53 -55.24
C PHE A 60 5.55 -11.44 -56.24
N GLN A 61 6.43 -10.45 -56.46
CA GLN A 61 6.24 -9.43 -57.49
C GLN A 61 6.22 -10.04 -58.89
N GLN A 62 7.18 -10.90 -59.23
CA GLN A 62 7.23 -11.57 -60.54
C GLN A 62 6.04 -12.51 -60.77
N ARG A 63 5.59 -13.21 -59.71
CA ARG A 63 4.40 -14.05 -59.79
C ARG A 63 3.13 -13.23 -60.05
N SER A 64 3.00 -12.08 -59.37
CA SER A 64 1.89 -11.15 -59.63
C SER A 64 1.90 -10.56 -61.05
N THR A 65 3.08 -10.42 -61.68
CA THR A 65 3.18 -9.96 -63.07
C THR A 65 2.90 -11.06 -64.10
N MET A 66 3.12 -12.34 -63.78
CA MET A 66 2.75 -13.45 -64.68
C MET A 66 1.26 -13.79 -64.63
N GLU A 67 0.58 -13.54 -63.51
CA GLU A 67 -0.89 -13.63 -63.41
C GLU A 67 -1.60 -12.38 -63.97
N ALA A 68 -0.86 -11.30 -64.31
CA ALA A 68 -1.42 -10.04 -64.81
C ALA A 68 -1.65 -9.98 -66.34
N ASP A 69 -1.30 -11.04 -67.09
CA ASP A 69 -1.65 -11.14 -68.52
C ASP A 69 -3.09 -11.62 -68.74
N ASP A 70 -3.81 -12.02 -67.68
CA ASP A 70 -5.18 -12.57 -67.80
C ASP A 70 -6.24 -11.85 -66.96
N ASP A 71 -5.93 -10.75 -66.25
CA ASP A 71 -7.00 -9.89 -65.70
C ASP A 71 -6.52 -8.48 -65.30
N LEU A 72 -7.13 -7.48 -65.93
CA LEU A 72 -7.01 -6.06 -65.61
C LEU A 72 -7.65 -5.74 -64.25
N ASN A 73 -6.86 -5.66 -63.16
CA ASN A 73 -7.03 -4.69 -62.05
C ASN A 73 -6.14 -4.95 -60.81
N ILE A 74 -4.80 -4.99 -60.96
CA ILE A 74 -3.90 -5.05 -59.79
C ILE A 74 -2.84 -3.94 -59.83
N ARG A 75 -3.25 -2.68 -60.04
CA ARG A 75 -2.35 -1.52 -59.88
C ARG A 75 -2.34 -0.92 -58.47
N ASN A 76 -3.26 -1.34 -57.60
CA ASN A 76 -3.44 -0.76 -56.25
C ASN A 76 -2.81 -1.58 -55.10
N TYR A 77 -2.41 -2.84 -55.31
CA TYR A 77 -1.84 -3.67 -54.24
C TYR A 77 -0.31 -3.53 -54.08
N SER A 78 0.41 -3.07 -55.12
CA SER A 78 1.87 -2.84 -55.06
C SER A 78 2.27 -1.61 -54.24
N ASN A 79 1.38 -0.61 -54.14
CA ASN A 79 1.60 0.59 -53.32
C ASN A 79 1.28 0.37 -51.84
N LEU A 80 0.43 -0.61 -51.51
CA LEU A 80 0.06 -0.91 -50.12
C LEU A 80 1.15 -1.70 -49.39
N SER A 81 1.89 -2.57 -50.09
CA SER A 81 2.93 -3.42 -49.52
C SER A 81 4.27 -2.69 -49.32
N SER A 82 4.67 -1.81 -50.25
CA SER A 82 5.87 -0.98 -50.11
C SER A 82 5.75 0.02 -48.95
N LEU A 83 4.54 0.55 -48.74
CA LEU A 83 4.21 1.42 -47.61
C LEU A 83 4.20 0.63 -46.27
N ALA A 84 3.79 -0.64 -46.29
CA ALA A 84 3.89 -1.53 -45.12
C ALA A 84 5.36 -1.83 -44.74
N PHE A 85 6.23 -2.04 -45.73
CA PHE A 85 7.66 -2.23 -45.50
C PHE A 85 8.33 -0.97 -44.94
N LEU A 86 8.04 0.21 -45.52
CA LEU A 86 8.50 1.50 -45.00
C LEU A 86 7.96 1.78 -43.59
N LYS A 87 6.71 1.42 -43.31
CA LYS A 87 6.10 1.58 -41.98
C LYS A 87 6.77 0.68 -40.94
N LEU A 88 7.18 -0.54 -41.31
CA LEU A 88 7.95 -1.43 -40.44
C LEU A 88 9.37 -0.89 -40.18
N GLU A 89 10.04 -0.35 -41.20
CA GLU A 89 11.37 0.26 -41.08
C GLU A 89 11.34 1.54 -40.23
N VAL A 90 10.29 2.36 -40.36
CA VAL A 90 10.10 3.54 -39.50
C VAL A 90 9.75 3.12 -38.07
N LEU A 91 8.92 2.10 -37.88
CA LEU A 91 8.58 1.60 -36.54
C LEU A 91 9.80 0.99 -35.83
N SER A 92 10.63 0.22 -36.54
CA SER A 92 11.85 -0.37 -35.98
C SER A 92 12.85 0.72 -35.62
N GLN A 93 13.03 1.75 -36.45
CA GLN A 93 13.87 2.90 -36.14
C GLN A 93 13.37 3.71 -34.93
N ILE A 94 12.05 3.83 -34.75
CA ILE A 94 11.47 4.50 -33.58
C ILE A 94 11.70 3.67 -32.31
N LEU A 95 11.52 2.35 -32.38
CA LEU A 95 11.74 1.45 -31.25
C LEU A 95 13.23 1.38 -30.86
N ASP A 96 14.14 1.32 -31.83
CA ASP A 96 15.58 1.34 -31.59
C ASP A 96 16.05 2.67 -31.01
N ARG A 97 15.53 3.81 -31.47
CA ARG A 97 15.80 5.12 -30.84
C ARG A 97 15.29 5.17 -29.41
N ARG A 98 14.09 4.67 -29.12
CA ARG A 98 13.56 4.61 -27.75
C ARG A 98 14.41 3.70 -26.86
N ARG A 99 14.87 2.56 -27.38
CA ARG A 99 15.74 1.63 -26.65
C ARG A 99 17.12 2.23 -26.38
N GLN A 100 17.71 2.92 -27.36
CA GLN A 100 18.96 3.66 -27.18
C GLN A 100 18.83 4.78 -26.15
N ILE A 101 17.73 5.54 -26.18
CA ILE A 101 17.45 6.58 -25.17
C ILE A 101 17.36 5.97 -23.77
N LEU A 102 16.66 4.82 -23.62
CA LEU A 102 16.57 4.13 -22.33
C LEU A 102 17.94 3.62 -21.85
N TYR A 103 18.78 3.08 -22.73
CA TYR A 103 20.15 2.68 -22.38
C TYR A 103 21.02 3.87 -21.98
N TRP A 104 20.89 5.02 -22.67
CA TRP A 104 21.60 6.24 -22.30
C TRP A 104 21.15 6.79 -20.94
N ILE A 105 19.85 6.77 -20.65
CA ILE A 105 19.31 7.17 -19.33
C ILE A 105 19.82 6.21 -18.25
N PHE A 106 19.83 4.90 -18.51
CA PHE A 106 20.34 3.90 -17.56
C PHE A 106 21.84 4.09 -17.29
N TYR A 107 22.63 4.32 -18.34
CA TYR A 107 24.06 4.60 -18.22
C TYR A 107 24.31 5.89 -17.43
N LEU A 108 23.54 6.95 -17.69
CA LEU A 108 23.66 8.22 -16.95
C LEU A 108 23.29 8.04 -15.47
N MET A 109 22.24 7.28 -15.16
CA MET A 109 21.88 6.92 -13.79
C MET A 109 22.98 6.13 -13.09
N LEU A 110 23.59 5.16 -13.77
CA LEU A 110 24.67 4.34 -13.22
C LEU A 110 25.93 5.18 -12.97
N VAL A 111 26.33 6.04 -13.92
CA VAL A 111 27.44 6.97 -13.75
C VAL A 111 27.17 7.94 -12.60
N SER A 112 25.96 8.49 -12.49
CA SER A 112 25.57 9.36 -11.37
C SER A 112 25.68 8.65 -10.02
N LEU A 113 25.25 7.38 -9.95
CA LEU A 113 25.30 6.57 -8.73
C LEU A 113 26.75 6.20 -8.36
N CYS A 114 27.60 5.91 -9.35
CA CYS A 114 29.04 5.70 -9.16
C CYS A 114 29.76 6.97 -8.65
N VAL A 115 29.45 8.14 -9.23
CA VAL A 115 30.01 9.42 -8.77
C VAL A 115 29.58 9.73 -7.34
N PHE A 116 28.32 9.46 -7.00
CA PHE A 116 27.80 9.61 -5.64
C PHE A 116 28.50 8.69 -4.64
N ALA A 117 28.65 7.40 -4.99
CA ALA A 117 29.36 6.42 -4.16
C ALA A 117 30.85 6.77 -3.97
N TYR A 118 31.51 7.27 -5.03
CA TYR A 118 32.91 7.69 -4.97
C TYR A 118 33.11 8.92 -4.07
N ARG A 119 32.25 9.94 -4.19
CA ARG A 119 32.29 11.11 -3.29
C ARG A 119 32.08 10.71 -1.84
N HIS A 120 31.09 9.88 -1.57
CA HIS A 120 30.82 9.40 -0.21
C HIS A 120 31.99 8.60 0.38
N ARG A 121 32.70 7.81 -0.44
CA ARG A 121 33.88 7.06 0.02
C ARG A 121 35.07 7.96 0.32
N ASN A 122 35.29 9.01 -0.48
CA ASN A 122 36.40 9.94 -0.25
C ASN A 122 36.16 10.80 1.00
N ASP A 123 34.92 11.22 1.26
CA ASP A 123 34.56 11.96 2.49
C ASP A 123 34.79 11.11 3.76
N THR A 124 34.69 9.77 3.69
CA THR A 124 34.99 8.88 4.82
C THR A 124 36.48 8.63 5.08
N SER A 125 37.38 9.05 4.17
CA SER A 125 38.82 8.73 4.25
C SER A 125 39.73 9.90 4.64
N SER A 126 39.22 11.14 4.74
CA SER A 126 40.06 12.32 4.97
C SER A 126 40.07 12.88 6.40
N ASP A 127 39.35 12.32 7.37
CA ASP A 127 39.54 12.70 8.78
C ASP A 127 39.10 11.59 9.74
N GLY A 128 40.00 11.22 10.65
CA GLY A 128 39.81 10.19 11.68
C GLY A 128 38.89 10.62 12.82
N LEU A 129 37.67 11.09 12.52
CA LEU A 129 36.64 11.39 13.51
C LEU A 129 35.28 10.85 13.02
N PRO A 130 34.51 10.09 13.82
CA PRO A 130 33.25 9.52 13.38
C PRO A 130 32.14 10.58 13.43
N SER A 131 32.14 11.53 12.49
CA SER A 131 31.02 12.46 12.27
C SER A 131 29.91 11.78 11.46
N THR A 132 29.24 10.86 12.14
CA THR A 132 27.79 10.61 12.07
C THR A 132 26.98 11.40 11.03
N GLY A 133 26.51 10.72 9.97
CA GLY A 133 25.13 10.72 9.46
C GLY A 133 24.44 12.01 8.93
N HIS A 134 24.89 13.22 9.22
CA HIS A 134 24.08 14.44 9.03
C HIS A 134 23.85 14.87 7.57
N GLY A 135 24.74 14.50 6.64
CA GLY A 135 24.58 14.84 5.21
C GLY A 135 23.49 14.05 4.49
N VAL A 136 23.24 12.80 4.89
CA VAL A 136 22.23 11.95 4.25
C VAL A 136 20.84 12.34 4.71
N HIS A 137 20.66 12.65 5.99
CA HIS A 137 19.37 13.07 6.55
C HIS A 137 18.81 14.35 5.91
N SER A 138 19.67 15.29 5.48
CA SER A 138 19.24 16.52 4.81
C SER A 138 18.75 16.30 3.37
N PHE A 139 19.20 15.24 2.70
CA PHE A 139 18.76 14.87 1.35
C PHE A 139 17.53 13.93 1.34
N ILE A 140 17.28 13.18 2.42
CA ILE A 140 16.12 12.29 2.55
C ILE A 140 14.80 13.05 2.37
N TYR A 141 14.63 14.19 3.05
CA TYR A 141 13.36 14.93 2.99
C TYR A 141 13.05 15.53 1.61
N PRO A 142 13.98 16.25 0.94
CA PRO A 142 13.76 16.74 -0.42
C PRO A 142 13.54 15.60 -1.43
N SER A 143 14.30 14.51 -1.33
CA SER A 143 14.14 13.36 -2.23
C SER A 143 12.79 12.66 -2.03
N MET A 144 12.35 12.40 -0.80
CA MET A 144 11.00 11.89 -0.51
C MET A 144 9.90 12.80 -1.06
N ARG A 145 10.08 14.13 -0.96
CA ARG A 145 9.14 15.10 -1.51
C ARG A 145 9.08 15.05 -3.04
N MET A 146 10.21 14.88 -3.70
CA MET A 146 10.29 14.72 -5.16
C MET A 146 9.66 13.38 -5.61
N TRP A 147 9.99 12.28 -4.94
CA TRP A 147 9.37 10.97 -5.16
C TRP A 147 7.86 11.01 -4.99
N ARG A 148 7.36 11.71 -3.96
CA ARG A 148 5.92 11.89 -3.75
C ARG A 148 5.26 12.63 -4.92
N ARG A 149 5.91 13.65 -5.48
CA ARG A 149 5.37 14.38 -6.65
C ARG A 149 5.34 13.52 -7.91
N ILE A 150 6.38 12.70 -8.12
CA ILE A 150 6.47 11.78 -9.26
C ILE A 150 5.42 10.66 -9.16
N THR A 151 5.19 10.15 -7.96
CA THR A 151 4.25 9.03 -7.70
C THR A 151 2.80 9.47 -7.56
N LEU A 152 2.52 10.74 -7.26
CA LEU A 152 1.15 11.26 -7.13
C LEU A 152 0.24 10.97 -8.35
N PRO A 153 0.64 11.23 -9.61
CA PRO A 153 -0.21 10.91 -10.76
C PRO A 153 -0.46 9.41 -10.93
N LEU A 154 0.49 8.55 -10.54
CA LEU A 154 0.33 7.09 -10.56
C LEU A 154 -0.72 6.65 -9.54
N ILE A 155 -0.62 7.17 -8.31
CA ILE A 155 -1.56 6.89 -7.21
C ILE A 155 -2.98 7.36 -7.57
N GLN A 156 -3.11 8.53 -8.20
CA GLN A 156 -4.40 9.05 -8.65
C GLN A 156 -5.04 8.18 -9.75
N ARG A 157 -4.22 7.54 -10.60
CA ARG A 157 -4.71 6.66 -11.67
C ARG A 157 -5.12 5.28 -11.15
N PHE A 158 -4.46 4.79 -10.09
CA PHE A 158 -4.66 3.45 -9.53
C PHE A 158 -4.94 3.51 -8.02
N PRO A 159 -6.15 3.90 -7.60
CA PRO A 159 -6.50 4.02 -6.18
C PRO A 159 -6.40 2.67 -5.45
N GLN A 160 -6.66 1.55 -6.15
CA GLN A 160 -6.59 0.19 -5.61
C GLN A 160 -5.20 -0.18 -5.06
N LEU A 161 -4.11 0.34 -5.64
CA LEU A 161 -2.76 0.12 -5.12
C LEU A 161 -2.58 0.76 -3.74
N THR A 162 -3.25 1.88 -3.52
CA THR A 162 -3.20 2.56 -2.22
C THR A 162 -4.05 1.81 -1.19
N GLU A 163 -5.18 1.22 -1.60
CA GLU A 163 -5.94 0.34 -0.71
C GLU A 163 -5.12 -0.87 -0.28
N LEU A 164 -4.39 -1.51 -1.21
CA LEU A 164 -3.52 -2.64 -0.88
C LEU A 164 -2.35 -2.24 0.03
N TYR A 165 -1.80 -1.05 -0.15
CA TYR A 165 -0.74 -0.50 0.70
C TYR A 165 -1.23 -0.19 2.12
N ASP A 166 -2.50 0.23 2.27
CA ASP A 166 -3.09 0.54 3.57
C ASP A 166 -3.43 -0.73 4.38
N GLU A 167 -3.49 -1.90 3.75
CA GLU A 167 -3.61 -3.18 4.45
C GLU A 167 -2.27 -3.52 5.11
N SER A 168 -2.21 -3.32 6.44
CA SER A 168 -0.99 -3.41 7.26
C SER A 168 -0.38 -4.81 7.31
N CYS A 169 -1.14 -5.85 6.92
CA CYS A 169 -0.68 -7.22 6.71
C CYS A 169 -1.68 -7.96 5.81
N LEU A 170 -1.30 -8.32 4.59
CA LEU A 170 -2.12 -9.23 3.75
C LEU A 170 -2.20 -10.64 4.35
N MET A 171 -1.14 -11.06 5.05
CA MET A 171 -1.08 -12.28 5.86
C MET A 171 -0.21 -12.01 7.09
N GLN A 172 -0.78 -12.20 8.28
CA GLN A 172 0.01 -12.16 9.51
C GLN A 172 0.87 -13.42 9.56
N ASN A 173 2.17 -13.27 9.78
CA ASN A 173 3.08 -14.41 9.86
C ASN A 173 2.75 -15.21 11.15
N PRO A 174 2.20 -16.43 11.05
CA PRO A 174 1.82 -17.22 12.22
C PRO A 174 3.03 -17.69 13.04
N PHE A 175 4.24 -17.63 12.47
CA PHE A 175 5.49 -18.00 13.13
C PHE A 175 6.24 -16.80 13.70
N PHE A 176 5.77 -15.57 13.45
CA PHE A 176 6.33 -14.39 14.09
C PHE A 176 5.72 -14.25 15.48
N GLN A 177 6.34 -14.94 16.45
CA GLN A 177 6.21 -14.60 17.85
C GLN A 177 6.97 -13.28 18.02
N GLY A 178 6.35 -12.29 18.68
CA GLY A 178 6.93 -10.94 18.75
C GLY A 178 8.37 -10.95 19.28
N ILE A 179 9.10 -9.86 19.04
CA ILE A 179 10.50 -9.59 19.46
C ILE A 179 10.97 -10.58 20.54
N ASP A 180 11.77 -11.58 20.15
CA ASP A 180 12.20 -12.71 20.99
C ASP A 180 12.96 -12.32 22.29
N ALA A 181 13.18 -11.02 22.50
CA ALA A 181 13.81 -10.41 23.66
C ALA A 181 13.03 -9.20 24.20
N LEU A 182 11.69 -9.29 24.29
CA LEU A 182 10.91 -8.29 25.03
C LEU A 182 11.21 -8.40 26.53
N SER A 183 11.77 -7.34 27.12
CA SER A 183 11.96 -7.27 28.57
C SER A 183 10.62 -7.04 29.27
N CYS A 184 10.14 -8.02 30.04
CA CYS A 184 8.85 -7.95 30.72
C CYS A 184 8.89 -7.20 32.07
N ASP A 185 10.06 -6.72 32.48
CA ASP A 185 10.24 -5.96 33.73
C ASP A 185 9.25 -4.80 33.89
N PRO A 186 8.92 -4.00 32.85
CA PRO A 186 8.00 -2.87 32.97
C PRO A 186 6.58 -3.26 33.39
N CYS A 187 6.11 -4.48 33.09
CA CYS A 187 4.77 -4.94 33.48
C CYS A 187 4.75 -5.79 34.76
N SER A 188 5.91 -6.20 35.27
CA SER A 188 6.02 -7.09 36.43
C SER A 188 5.53 -6.46 37.74
N THR A 189 5.69 -5.14 37.88
CA THR A 189 5.34 -4.39 39.11
C THR A 189 3.89 -3.88 39.10
N ILE A 190 3.18 -4.00 37.98
CA ILE A 190 1.86 -3.41 37.79
C ILE A 190 0.79 -4.33 38.39
N GLN A 191 0.07 -3.84 39.39
CA GLN A 191 -0.99 -4.59 40.07
C GLN A 191 -2.40 -4.17 39.63
N SER A 192 -2.58 -2.92 39.22
CA SER A 192 -3.86 -2.33 38.81
C SER A 192 -3.65 -1.25 37.76
N VAL A 193 -4.73 -0.89 37.06
CA VAL A 193 -4.75 0.29 36.18
C VAL A 193 -4.73 1.54 37.06
N LEU A 194 -3.82 2.48 36.77
CA LEU A 194 -3.71 3.74 37.50
C LEU A 194 -4.87 4.67 37.14
N ASP A 195 -5.59 5.21 38.13
CA ASP A 195 -6.66 6.20 37.89
C ASP A 195 -6.11 7.61 38.13
N LEU A 196 -6.11 8.43 37.07
CA LEU A 196 -5.65 9.83 37.08
C LEU A 196 -6.80 10.83 37.11
N THR A 197 -8.04 10.38 37.35
CA THR A 197 -9.21 11.26 37.31
C THR A 197 -9.11 12.39 38.35
N SER A 198 -8.53 12.14 39.53
CA SER A 198 -8.37 13.14 40.60
C SER A 198 -7.36 14.25 40.28
N ASP A 199 -6.35 13.98 39.46
CA ASP A 199 -5.23 14.91 39.22
C ASP A 199 -5.54 15.95 38.13
N THR A 200 -6.78 15.94 37.64
CA THR A 200 -7.20 16.70 36.45
C THR A 200 -8.23 17.79 36.73
N GLU A 201 -8.67 17.99 37.97
CA GLU A 201 -9.44 19.19 38.29
C GLU A 201 -8.55 20.44 38.19
N PRO A 202 -8.90 21.42 37.33
CA PRO A 202 -8.24 22.71 37.36
C PRO A 202 -8.70 23.44 38.61
N ASN A 203 -7.91 23.35 39.69
CA ASN A 203 -8.13 24.12 40.92
C ASN A 203 -8.34 25.60 40.59
N THR A 204 -9.61 25.99 40.54
CA THR A 204 -10.08 27.36 40.44
C THR A 204 -10.98 27.55 41.63
N GLU A 205 -10.38 27.80 42.81
CA GLU A 205 -10.90 28.69 43.88
C GLU A 205 -10.13 28.51 45.21
N ALA A 206 -9.41 29.59 45.56
CA ALA A 206 -9.17 30.16 46.88
C ALA A 206 -9.07 29.26 48.14
N TYR A 207 -7.91 29.32 48.81
CA TYR A 207 -7.84 30.03 50.10
C TYR A 207 -6.41 30.37 50.50
N ASN A 208 -6.24 31.57 51.07
CA ASN A 208 -5.02 32.07 51.68
C ASN A 208 -4.61 31.17 52.86
N ASP A 209 -3.36 30.69 52.88
CA ASP A 209 -2.65 30.63 54.15
C ASP A 209 -1.16 30.92 54.00
N LYS A 210 -0.66 31.74 54.92
CA LYS A 210 0.72 32.21 55.01
C LYS A 210 1.50 31.23 55.86
N GLN A 211 2.79 31.10 55.55
CA GLN A 211 3.84 30.45 56.36
C GLN A 211 3.66 28.93 56.49
N ILE A 212 4.56 28.12 55.96
CA ILE A 212 5.88 27.90 56.55
C ILE A 212 6.93 27.69 55.45
N ARG A 213 8.05 28.39 55.60
CA ARG A 213 9.24 28.25 54.77
C ARG A 213 9.90 26.89 55.02
N SER A 214 9.85 26.02 54.03
CA SER A 214 10.90 25.03 53.78
C SER A 214 11.18 24.99 52.28
N SER A 215 12.40 25.39 51.95
CA SER A 215 12.97 25.48 50.61
C SER A 215 12.97 24.13 49.87
N SER A 216 12.14 24.01 48.85
CA SER A 216 12.36 23.14 47.68
C SER A 216 11.70 23.80 46.46
N PRO A 217 12.46 24.22 45.43
CA PRO A 217 11.90 24.80 44.22
C PRO A 217 11.69 23.69 43.18
N LEU A 218 10.65 22.87 43.31
CA LEU A 218 10.27 21.91 42.25
C LEU A 218 8.87 21.33 42.46
N ASP A 219 7.81 22.07 42.17
CA ASP A 219 6.45 21.47 42.15
C ASP A 219 5.51 22.14 41.13
N SER A 220 5.88 22.01 39.85
CA SER A 220 5.00 22.26 38.70
C SER A 220 5.12 21.16 37.63
N ASN A 221 5.67 19.99 37.98
CA ASN A 221 5.77 18.88 37.06
C ASN A 221 4.60 17.93 37.30
N ARG A 222 3.56 18.01 36.45
CA ARG A 222 2.66 16.87 36.23
C ARG A 222 3.53 15.68 35.83
N VAL A 223 3.81 14.78 36.77
CA VAL A 223 4.55 13.55 36.49
C VAL A 223 3.61 12.66 35.68
N MET A 224 3.72 12.74 34.34
CA MET A 224 3.02 11.82 33.45
C MET A 224 3.48 10.40 33.79
N PRO A 225 2.54 9.43 33.93
CA PRO A 225 2.92 8.06 34.18
C PRO A 225 3.79 7.52 33.05
N ASN A 226 4.66 6.59 33.40
CA ASN A 226 5.52 5.90 32.45
C ASN A 226 4.67 5.26 31.34
N GLU A 227 5.11 5.33 30.08
CA GLU A 227 4.34 4.92 28.88
C GLU A 227 3.90 3.44 28.90
N PHE A 228 4.56 2.63 29.73
CA PHE A 228 4.31 1.20 29.87
C PHE A 228 3.23 0.86 30.91
N VAL A 229 2.91 1.79 31.80
CA VAL A 229 1.91 1.60 32.85
C VAL A 229 0.54 1.96 32.31
N PRO A 230 -0.46 1.06 32.33
CA PRO A 230 -1.78 1.39 31.89
C PRO A 230 -2.45 2.32 32.89
N PHE A 231 -3.07 3.39 32.38
CA PHE A 231 -3.75 4.38 33.20
C PHE A 231 -5.06 4.81 32.56
N VAL A 232 -5.99 5.29 33.38
CA VAL A 232 -7.29 5.81 32.97
C VAL A 232 -7.43 7.26 33.41
N PHE A 233 -8.07 8.08 32.60
CA PHE A 233 -8.42 9.45 32.96
C PHE A 233 -9.76 9.83 32.35
N LYS A 234 -10.43 10.80 32.97
CA LYS A 234 -11.68 11.38 32.45
C LYS A 234 -11.36 12.51 31.47
N ILE A 235 -12.08 12.55 30.36
CA ILE A 235 -12.01 13.64 29.39
C ILE A 235 -13.30 14.47 29.44
N ASN A 236 -13.17 15.79 29.26
CA ASN A 236 -14.33 16.66 29.12
C ASN A 236 -14.94 16.48 27.71
N GLN A 237 -15.88 15.55 27.62
CA GLN A 237 -16.55 15.18 26.38
C GLN A 237 -18.06 15.30 26.57
N ASN A 238 -18.70 16.03 25.64
CA ASN A 238 -20.15 16.12 25.57
C ASN A 238 -20.75 14.74 25.28
N PRO A 239 -21.93 14.42 25.82
CA PRO A 239 -22.59 13.15 25.56
C PRO A 239 -22.87 13.01 24.06
N ILE A 240 -22.25 12.01 23.42
CA ILE A 240 -22.47 11.70 22.00
C ILE A 240 -23.57 10.64 21.91
N GLN A 241 -24.55 10.88 21.07
CA GLN A 241 -25.55 9.89 20.70
C GLN A 241 -25.22 9.24 19.34
N LEU A 242 -25.80 8.07 19.09
CA LEU A 242 -25.66 7.39 17.80
C LEU A 242 -26.16 8.28 16.63
N GLN A 243 -27.20 9.09 16.89
CA GLN A 243 -27.76 10.02 15.92
C GLN A 243 -26.77 11.11 15.49
N ASP A 244 -25.93 11.60 16.39
CA ASP A 244 -24.91 12.62 16.07
C ASP A 244 -23.90 12.07 15.06
N PHE A 245 -23.54 10.79 15.23
CA PHE A 245 -22.65 10.10 14.32
C PHE A 245 -23.32 9.86 12.95
N TYR A 246 -24.59 9.47 12.93
CA TYR A 246 -25.36 9.33 11.70
C TYR A 246 -25.49 10.65 10.92
N ASN A 247 -25.77 11.75 11.61
CA ASN A 247 -25.84 13.09 11.03
C ASN A 247 -24.48 13.53 10.43
N LEU A 248 -23.37 13.22 11.12
CA LEU A 248 -22.02 13.48 10.64
C LEU A 248 -21.68 12.64 9.39
N TYR A 249 -22.14 11.38 9.36
CA TYR A 249 -21.99 10.51 8.20
C TYR A 249 -22.77 11.01 6.99
N ILE A 250 -24.07 11.30 7.12
CA ILE A 250 -24.90 11.79 6.00
C ILE A 250 -24.33 13.08 5.42
N SER A 251 -24.02 14.06 6.28
CA SER A 251 -23.51 15.36 5.84
C SER A 251 -22.17 15.26 5.09
N ASN A 252 -21.41 14.19 5.29
CA ASN A 252 -20.11 13.96 4.65
C ASN A 252 -20.03 12.63 3.89
N HIS A 253 -21.18 12.13 3.41
CA HIS A 253 -21.32 10.78 2.84
C HIS A 253 -20.28 10.46 1.76
N ALA A 254 -20.07 11.40 0.82
CA ALA A 254 -19.09 11.23 -0.26
C ALA A 254 -17.65 11.04 0.23
N THR A 255 -17.29 11.65 1.36
CA THR A 255 -15.94 11.52 1.95
C THR A 255 -15.77 10.14 2.58
N PHE A 256 -16.74 9.69 3.38
CA PHE A 256 -16.66 8.39 4.04
C PHE A 256 -16.75 7.24 3.04
N ARG A 257 -17.62 7.33 2.03
CA ARG A 257 -17.71 6.31 0.97
C ARG A 257 -16.43 6.17 0.15
N ARG A 258 -15.70 7.26 -0.06
CA ARG A 258 -14.43 7.23 -0.80
C ARG A 258 -13.26 6.74 0.06
N ASP A 259 -13.16 7.25 1.29
CA ASP A 259 -11.92 7.15 2.07
C ASP A 259 -12.00 6.19 3.27
N ALA A 260 -13.19 5.74 3.68
CA ALA A 260 -13.40 4.89 4.87
C ALA A 260 -14.72 4.10 4.80
N TYR A 261 -14.93 3.31 3.75
CA TYR A 261 -16.21 2.62 3.50
C TYR A 261 -16.38 1.27 4.19
N ARG A 262 -15.28 0.57 4.52
CA ARG A 262 -15.30 -0.82 5.01
C ARG A 262 -15.62 -0.88 6.50
N VAL A 263 -16.59 -1.71 6.85
CA VAL A 263 -16.93 -2.06 8.24
C VAL A 263 -16.77 -3.58 8.39
N GLN A 264 -16.08 -3.99 9.44
CA GLN A 264 -15.98 -5.40 9.83
C GLN A 264 -17.03 -5.66 10.90
N SER A 265 -17.99 -6.52 10.61
CA SER A 265 -19.02 -6.90 11.57
C SER A 265 -19.00 -8.39 11.85
N THR A 266 -19.41 -8.77 13.05
CA THR A 266 -19.79 -10.16 13.35
C THR A 266 -21.02 -10.59 12.56
N ASN A 267 -21.89 -9.64 12.18
CA ASN A 267 -23.01 -9.90 11.29
C ASN A 267 -22.54 -9.82 9.82
N ARG A 268 -22.68 -10.92 9.09
CA ARG A 268 -22.25 -11.03 7.68
C ARG A 268 -23.00 -10.09 6.73
N GLU A 269 -24.17 -9.61 7.12
CA GLU A 269 -24.98 -8.70 6.32
C GLU A 269 -24.48 -7.25 6.37
N VAL A 270 -23.55 -6.93 7.26
CA VAL A 270 -23.04 -5.56 7.46
C VAL A 270 -21.59 -5.48 7.01
N THR A 271 -21.38 -4.84 5.87
CA THR A 271 -20.05 -4.64 5.26
C THR A 271 -19.66 -3.18 5.14
N ASN A 272 -20.63 -2.27 5.20
CA ASN A 272 -20.44 -0.84 5.07
C ASN A 272 -21.28 -0.06 6.09
N LEU A 273 -20.99 1.24 6.22
CA LEU A 273 -21.69 2.12 7.16
C LEU A 273 -23.18 2.28 6.84
N GLU A 274 -23.56 2.28 5.56
CA GLU A 274 -24.96 2.45 5.14
C GLU A 274 -25.82 1.26 5.60
N GLU A 275 -25.34 0.04 5.37
CA GLU A 275 -25.92 -1.21 5.86
C GLU A 275 -25.99 -1.24 7.39
N LEU A 276 -24.92 -0.80 8.06
CA LEU A 276 -24.86 -0.72 9.52
C LEU A 276 -25.98 0.17 10.07
N PHE A 277 -26.12 1.39 9.53
CA PHE A 277 -27.14 2.34 9.98
C PHE A 277 -28.56 1.90 9.59
N ASN A 278 -28.75 1.29 8.43
CA ASN A 278 -30.05 0.75 8.04
C ASN A 278 -30.50 -0.33 9.02
N LYS A 279 -29.60 -1.23 9.43
CA LYS A 279 -29.90 -2.25 10.45
C LYS A 279 -30.29 -1.61 11.78
N TYR A 280 -29.60 -0.57 12.23
CA TYR A 280 -29.95 0.12 13.48
C TYR A 280 -31.29 0.86 13.41
N ASN A 281 -31.59 1.52 12.29
CA ASN A 281 -32.88 2.19 12.09
C ASN A 281 -34.04 1.20 12.09
N HIS A 282 -33.88 0.05 11.44
CA HIS A 282 -34.90 -1.02 11.47
C HIS A 282 -35.12 -1.57 12.89
N THR A 283 -34.06 -1.74 13.68
CA THR A 283 -34.19 -2.21 15.07
C THR A 283 -34.91 -1.22 15.99
N GLN A 284 -34.93 0.08 15.67
CA GLN A 284 -35.67 1.09 16.43
C GLN A 284 -37.13 1.25 15.99
N SER A 285 -37.49 0.81 14.77
CA SER A 285 -38.78 1.12 14.13
C SER A 285 -39.83 0.00 14.18
N GLU A 286 -39.47 -1.23 14.56
CA GLU A 286 -40.45 -2.34 14.63
C GLU A 286 -40.93 -2.60 16.07
N ASP A 287 -42.25 -2.41 16.29
CA ASP A 287 -43.02 -2.74 17.50
C ASP A 287 -43.09 -4.24 17.85
N LYS A 288 -42.10 -5.04 17.44
CA LYS A 288 -41.94 -6.44 17.83
C LYS A 288 -40.50 -6.68 18.26
N PRO A 289 -40.25 -7.35 19.40
CA PRO A 289 -38.91 -7.68 19.85
C PRO A 289 -38.36 -8.84 19.01
N THR A 290 -38.08 -8.58 17.73
CA THR A 290 -37.18 -9.43 16.98
C THR A 290 -35.81 -9.28 17.62
N GLN A 291 -35.27 -10.40 18.13
CA GLN A 291 -33.96 -10.52 18.77
C GLN A 291 -32.98 -9.46 18.24
N THR A 292 -32.62 -8.50 19.09
CA THR A 292 -31.58 -7.52 18.76
C THR A 292 -30.33 -8.31 18.42
N ILE A 293 -29.97 -8.35 17.13
CA ILE A 293 -28.83 -9.14 16.66
C ILE A 293 -27.60 -8.62 17.38
N GLU A 294 -27.04 -9.42 18.28
CA GLU A 294 -25.86 -9.09 19.05
C GLU A 294 -24.68 -8.97 18.08
N ALA A 295 -24.22 -7.75 17.85
CA ALA A 295 -23.23 -7.47 16.83
C ALA A 295 -22.14 -6.54 17.36
N HIS A 296 -20.90 -6.95 17.11
CA HIS A 296 -19.71 -6.10 17.19
C HIS A 296 -19.43 -5.56 15.79
N ASN A 297 -19.25 -4.24 15.67
CA ASN A 297 -18.89 -3.61 14.41
C ASN A 297 -17.64 -2.76 14.61
N LEU A 298 -16.60 -3.06 13.82
CA LEU A 298 -15.33 -2.37 13.81
C LEU A 298 -15.19 -1.58 12.50
N TRP A 299 -14.98 -0.28 12.63
CA TRP A 299 -14.78 0.62 11.50
C TRP A 299 -13.37 1.23 11.55
N ARG A 300 -12.59 0.99 10.49
CA ARG A 300 -11.20 1.48 10.38
C ARG A 300 -11.15 2.78 9.57
N CYS A 301 -10.53 3.80 10.17
CA CYS A 301 -10.31 5.11 9.59
C CYS A 301 -8.81 5.42 9.49
N ASN A 302 -8.22 5.28 8.31
CA ASN A 302 -6.78 5.56 8.08
C ASN A 302 -6.51 6.76 7.15
N ARG A 303 -7.51 7.60 6.88
CA ARG A 303 -7.39 8.75 5.98
C ARG A 303 -7.60 10.07 6.70
N MET A 304 -6.85 11.10 6.27
CA MET A 304 -6.82 12.44 6.89
C MET A 304 -8.20 13.11 6.92
N LEU A 305 -8.97 13.00 5.84
CA LEU A 305 -10.26 13.67 5.71
C LEU A 305 -11.33 13.10 6.66
N PRO A 306 -11.62 11.77 6.65
CA PRO A 306 -12.46 11.13 7.67
C PRO A 306 -12.00 11.41 9.10
N ALA A 307 -10.70 11.27 9.38
CA ALA A 307 -10.15 11.51 10.72
C ALA A 307 -10.39 12.94 11.21
N ARG A 308 -10.27 13.95 10.35
CA ARG A 308 -10.54 15.35 10.68
C ARG A 308 -12.03 15.60 10.98
N LEU A 309 -12.93 14.89 10.30
CA LEU A 309 -14.37 14.97 10.57
C LEU A 309 -14.69 14.35 11.93
N LEU A 310 -14.13 13.18 12.24
CA LEU A 310 -14.33 12.52 13.54
C LEU A 310 -13.83 13.37 14.73
N ARG A 311 -12.72 14.10 14.56
CA ARG A 311 -12.23 15.04 15.59
C ARG A 311 -13.20 16.15 15.97
N LYS A 312 -14.23 16.43 15.16
CA LYS A 312 -15.28 17.39 15.51
C LYS A 312 -16.27 16.81 16.52
N LEU A 313 -16.41 15.48 16.54
CA LEU A 313 -17.34 14.76 17.39
C LEU A 313 -16.67 14.32 18.71
N PHE A 314 -15.44 13.81 18.63
CA PHE A 314 -14.69 13.32 19.79
C PHE A 314 -13.72 14.36 20.34
N ALA A 315 -13.71 14.52 21.67
CA ALA A 315 -12.72 15.35 22.36
C ALA A 315 -11.31 14.73 22.22
N SER A 316 -10.29 15.59 22.05
CA SER A 316 -8.90 15.15 21.85
C SER A 316 -8.25 14.74 23.17
N PRO A 317 -7.72 13.50 23.30
CA PRO A 317 -7.06 13.05 24.53
C PRO A 317 -5.64 13.62 24.74
N THR A 318 -5.13 14.44 23.80
CA THR A 318 -3.74 14.94 23.78
C THR A 318 -3.26 15.62 25.06
N LEU A 319 -4.15 16.20 25.87
CA LEU A 319 -3.75 16.91 27.09
C LEU A 319 -3.19 15.98 28.17
N HIS A 320 -3.61 14.72 28.18
CA HIS A 320 -3.29 13.74 29.21
C HIS A 320 -2.41 12.58 28.72
N LEU A 321 -1.98 12.62 27.46
CA LEU A 321 -1.10 11.61 26.89
C LEU A 321 0.37 12.08 26.96
N PRO A 322 1.32 11.20 27.32
CA PRO A 322 2.73 11.57 27.50
C PRO A 322 3.42 12.00 26.20
N ARG A 323 2.90 11.62 25.02
CA ARG A 323 3.40 12.07 23.71
C ARG A 323 2.35 12.79 22.89
N THR A 324 2.81 13.70 22.05
CA THR A 324 1.96 14.62 21.28
C THR A 324 1.61 14.11 19.87
N GLY A 325 2.27 13.08 19.34
CA GLY A 325 2.04 12.56 18.00
C GLY A 325 0.94 11.51 17.96
N ILE A 326 -0.31 11.92 17.71
CA ILE A 326 -1.39 10.95 17.47
C ILE A 326 -1.32 10.41 16.04
N ALA A 327 -1.35 9.08 15.91
CA ALA A 327 -1.39 8.40 14.62
C ALA A 327 -2.66 8.77 13.82
N LEU A 328 -2.57 8.60 12.50
CA LEU A 328 -3.72 8.85 11.64
C LEU A 328 -4.78 7.77 11.79
N GLU A 329 -4.34 6.52 11.90
CA GLU A 329 -5.20 5.35 12.07
C GLU A 329 -6.03 5.45 13.34
N ARG A 330 -7.35 5.30 13.16
CA ARG A 330 -8.33 5.20 14.23
C ARG A 330 -9.25 4.04 13.94
N TYR A 331 -9.63 3.33 14.97
CA TYR A 331 -10.70 2.35 14.90
C TYR A 331 -11.87 2.86 15.73
N MET A 332 -13.07 2.68 15.23
CA MET A 332 -14.30 2.99 15.96
C MET A 332 -15.09 1.71 16.08
N THR A 333 -15.45 1.33 17.30
CA THR A 333 -16.35 0.21 17.54
C THR A 333 -17.75 0.72 17.85
N ILE A 334 -18.75 0.12 17.23
CA ILE A 334 -20.16 0.42 17.44
C ILE A 334 -20.81 -0.92 17.76
N ASP A 335 -21.13 -1.10 19.02
CA ASP A 335 -21.53 -2.40 19.53
C ASP A 335 -22.89 -2.34 20.19
N THR A 336 -23.65 -3.42 20.01
CA THR A 336 -24.89 -3.65 20.75
C THR A 336 -24.59 -3.96 22.22
N SER A 337 -25.55 -3.76 23.11
CA SER A 337 -25.41 -3.98 24.56
C SER A 337 -24.79 -5.34 24.94
N ARG A 338 -25.19 -6.41 24.25
CA ARG A 338 -24.69 -7.78 24.46
C ARG A 338 -23.73 -8.28 23.38
N ALA A 339 -23.04 -7.37 22.68
CA ALA A 339 -22.08 -7.78 21.65
C ALA A 339 -21.02 -8.75 22.21
N PRO A 340 -20.63 -9.78 21.43
CA PRO A 340 -19.68 -10.80 21.88
C PRO A 340 -18.33 -10.20 22.26
N THR A 341 -17.56 -10.89 23.09
CA THR A 341 -16.19 -10.50 23.43
C THR A 341 -15.25 -10.58 22.23
N TYR A 342 -14.41 -9.57 22.04
CA TYR A 342 -13.43 -9.50 20.95
C TYR A 342 -12.12 -8.87 21.42
N THR A 343 -11.03 -9.16 20.72
CA THR A 343 -9.73 -8.51 20.91
C THR A 343 -9.70 -7.16 20.18
N LEU A 344 -9.18 -6.11 20.81
CA LEU A 344 -9.01 -4.85 20.09
C LEU A 344 -7.94 -5.00 19.01
N PRO A 345 -8.07 -4.30 17.85
CA PRO A 345 -7.10 -4.40 16.78
C PRO A 345 -5.74 -3.85 17.21
N ASP A 346 -4.68 -4.44 16.64
CA ASP A 346 -3.33 -3.90 16.76
C ASP A 346 -3.22 -2.59 15.96
N THR A 347 -2.56 -1.60 16.53
CA THR A 347 -2.44 -0.24 15.97
C THR A 347 -1.04 0.07 15.50
N GLN A 348 -0.91 1.08 14.63
CA GLN A 348 0.39 1.54 14.11
C GLN A 348 1.45 1.85 15.18
N CYS A 349 1.08 2.52 16.28
CA CYS A 349 2.00 2.80 17.40
C CYS A 349 1.78 1.83 18.56
N ALA A 350 2.83 1.60 19.36
CA ALA A 350 2.82 0.74 20.56
C ALA A 350 1.87 1.24 21.66
N ASN A 351 1.84 2.56 21.88
CA ASN A 351 0.98 3.16 22.87
C ASN A 351 -0.40 3.43 22.27
N VAL A 352 -1.45 2.94 22.92
CA VAL A 352 -2.83 2.93 22.45
C VAL A 352 -3.71 3.60 23.48
N PHE A 353 -4.68 4.39 23.01
CA PHE A 353 -5.75 4.92 23.83
C PHE A 353 -7.10 4.38 23.37
N VAL A 354 -7.97 4.10 24.33
CA VAL A 354 -9.34 3.62 24.14
C VAL A 354 -10.26 4.59 24.86
N GLN A 355 -11.02 5.35 24.09
CA GLN A 355 -11.93 6.39 24.55
C GLN A 355 -13.36 5.90 24.44
N GLN A 356 -14.04 5.76 25.58
CA GLN A 356 -15.43 5.36 25.60
C GLN A 356 -16.32 6.59 25.41
N ALA A 357 -17.01 6.67 24.28
CA ALA A 357 -17.83 7.83 23.92
C ALA A 357 -19.31 7.68 24.29
N LEU A 358 -19.84 6.46 24.20
CA LEU A 358 -21.21 6.12 24.58
C LEU A 358 -21.22 4.76 25.27
N GLY A 359 -22.05 4.58 26.29
CA GLY A 359 -22.19 3.30 27.00
C GLY A 359 -20.97 2.95 27.85
N THR A 360 -20.92 1.70 28.29
CA THR A 360 -19.86 1.17 29.16
C THR A 360 -19.41 -0.19 28.64
N ARG A 361 -18.10 -0.49 28.76
CA ARG A 361 -17.54 -1.81 28.44
C ARG A 361 -16.49 -2.22 29.46
N TYR A 362 -16.30 -3.54 29.61
CA TYR A 362 -15.16 -4.07 30.35
C TYR A 362 -14.00 -4.27 29.40
N ILE A 363 -12.83 -3.75 29.76
CA ILE A 363 -11.58 -3.98 29.04
C ILE A 363 -10.66 -4.84 29.93
N PHE A 364 -10.30 -6.01 29.44
CA PHE A 364 -9.32 -6.89 30.05
C PHE A 364 -7.99 -6.73 29.34
N LEU A 365 -6.97 -6.26 30.06
CA LEU A 365 -5.59 -6.19 29.58
C LEU A 365 -4.90 -7.51 29.92
N ARG A 366 -4.88 -8.43 28.96
CA ARG A 366 -4.18 -9.71 29.10
C ARG A 366 -2.70 -9.52 28.73
N PRO A 367 -1.72 -10.01 29.50
CA PRO A 367 -0.33 -9.98 29.09
C PRO A 367 -0.10 -10.72 27.77
N THR A 368 0.89 -10.31 26.98
CA THR A 368 1.35 -11.09 25.83
C THR A 368 1.87 -12.47 26.25
N SER A 369 1.98 -13.40 25.28
CA SER A 369 2.46 -14.78 25.52
C SER A 369 3.80 -14.81 26.24
N GLU A 370 4.70 -13.90 25.86
CA GLU A 370 6.07 -13.81 26.35
C GLU A 370 6.07 -13.35 27.82
N CYS A 371 5.23 -12.38 28.17
CA CYS A 371 5.19 -11.79 29.52
C CYS A 371 4.16 -12.42 30.47
N ARG A 372 3.44 -13.46 30.03
CA ARG A 372 2.36 -14.11 30.81
C ARG A 372 2.80 -14.70 32.15
N HIS A 373 4.08 -15.06 32.28
CA HIS A 373 4.65 -15.66 33.47
C HIS A 373 5.02 -14.64 34.57
N LEU A 374 5.20 -13.36 34.20
CA LEU A 374 5.58 -12.28 35.12
C LEU A 374 4.43 -11.29 35.37
N CYS A 375 3.67 -10.96 34.32
CA CYS A 375 2.69 -9.88 34.36
C CYS A 375 1.29 -10.43 34.63
N ARG A 376 0.48 -9.68 35.39
CA ARG A 376 -0.88 -10.10 35.79
C ARG A 376 -1.92 -9.54 34.85
N THR A 377 -3.02 -10.25 34.60
CA THR A 377 -4.14 -9.69 33.82
C THR A 377 -4.84 -8.59 34.62
N LEU A 378 -5.05 -7.45 33.99
CA LEU A 378 -5.78 -6.32 34.58
C LEU A 378 -7.17 -6.22 33.96
N SER A 379 -8.14 -5.73 34.73
CA SER A 379 -9.50 -5.51 34.26
C SER A 379 -9.98 -4.13 34.69
N ILE A 380 -10.61 -3.41 33.78
CA ILE A 380 -11.21 -2.11 34.07
C ILE A 380 -12.59 -2.01 33.43
N ARG A 381 -13.55 -1.49 34.18
CA ARG A 381 -14.82 -1.02 33.62
C ARG A 381 -14.59 0.38 33.07
N LEU A 382 -14.73 0.58 31.77
CA LEU A 382 -14.51 1.86 31.11
C LEU A 382 -15.86 2.55 30.87
N PRO A 383 -16.23 3.56 31.68
CA PRO A 383 -17.47 4.28 31.52
C PRO A 383 -17.36 5.40 30.47
N GLN A 384 -18.50 5.99 30.10
CA GLN A 384 -18.56 7.11 29.17
C GLN A 384 -17.64 8.26 29.60
N SER A 385 -16.97 8.88 28.62
CA SER A 385 -16.02 10.00 28.78
C SER A 385 -14.75 9.63 29.54
N PHE A 386 -14.42 8.33 29.66
CA PHE A 386 -13.13 7.89 30.16
C PHE A 386 -12.25 7.37 29.01
N VAL A 387 -10.94 7.56 29.18
CA VAL A 387 -9.91 7.12 28.25
C VAL A 387 -8.95 6.21 29.00
N LEU A 388 -8.79 4.99 28.50
CA LEU A 388 -7.77 4.05 28.94
C LEU A 388 -6.55 4.16 28.01
N SER A 389 -5.37 4.37 28.57
CA SER A 389 -4.10 4.27 27.86
C SER A 389 -3.38 2.97 28.25
N TYR A 390 -2.82 2.27 27.27
CA TYR A 390 -2.01 1.06 27.50
C TYR A 390 -0.97 0.89 26.37
N ASN A 391 -0.02 0.00 26.57
CA ASN A 391 0.98 -0.34 25.54
C ASN A 391 0.74 -1.78 25.04
N TRP A 392 0.53 -1.95 23.73
CA TRP A 392 0.17 -3.25 23.16
C TRP A 392 1.32 -4.25 23.13
N LEU A 393 2.58 -3.80 23.30
CA LEU A 393 3.74 -4.69 23.42
C LEU A 393 3.65 -5.59 24.65
N TYR A 394 3.03 -5.11 25.73
CA TYR A 394 2.88 -5.86 26.98
C TYR A 394 1.47 -6.40 27.17
N TRP A 395 0.47 -5.70 26.63
CA TRP A 395 -0.95 -5.98 26.89
C TRP A 395 -1.73 -6.21 25.60
N LYS A 396 -2.37 -7.38 25.48
CA LYS A 396 -3.39 -7.67 24.48
C LYS A 396 -4.79 -7.43 25.08
N PRO A 397 -5.48 -6.34 24.68
CA PRO A 397 -6.77 -5.97 25.24
C PRO A 397 -7.91 -6.84 24.69
N ILE A 398 -8.87 -7.14 25.56
CA ILE A 398 -10.11 -7.83 25.22
C ILE A 398 -11.27 -6.97 25.69
N SER A 399 -12.16 -6.60 24.77
CA SER A 399 -13.39 -5.87 25.06
C SER A 399 -14.52 -6.85 25.33
N ALA A 400 -15.27 -6.61 26.40
CA ALA A 400 -16.41 -7.40 26.82
C ALA A 400 -17.64 -6.51 27.09
N PRO A 401 -18.86 -7.02 26.89
CA PRO A 401 -20.08 -6.29 27.25
C PRO A 401 -20.15 -6.10 28.77
N ASP A 402 -20.74 -4.99 29.20
CA ASP A 402 -21.09 -4.78 30.59
C ASP A 402 -22.42 -5.52 30.86
N PRO A 403 -22.44 -6.55 31.72
CA PRO A 403 -23.63 -7.38 31.93
C PRO A 403 -24.81 -6.60 32.54
N VAL A 404 -24.55 -5.40 33.08
CA VAL A 404 -25.56 -4.54 33.70
C VAL A 404 -26.06 -3.45 32.74
N ALA A 405 -25.30 -3.13 31.70
CA ALA A 405 -25.63 -2.03 30.79
C ALA A 405 -26.42 -2.54 29.57
N ASP A 406 -27.66 -2.07 29.41
CA ASP A 406 -28.52 -2.40 28.26
C ASP A 406 -28.38 -1.40 27.09
N SER A 407 -27.42 -0.48 27.14
CA SER A 407 -27.20 0.54 26.11
C SER A 407 -26.18 0.11 25.06
N PHE A 408 -26.29 0.67 23.84
CA PHE A 408 -25.22 0.63 22.84
C PHE A 408 -23.92 1.22 23.37
N SER A 409 -22.80 0.72 22.86
CA SER A 409 -21.49 1.26 23.19
C SER A 409 -20.76 1.74 21.95
N ILE A 410 -20.21 2.94 22.03
CA ILE A 410 -19.34 3.52 21.00
C ILE A 410 -17.98 3.78 21.62
N THR A 411 -16.94 3.18 21.04
CA THR A 411 -15.58 3.29 21.53
C THR A 411 -14.66 3.75 20.39
N LEU A 412 -13.84 4.76 20.66
CA LEU A 412 -12.81 5.22 19.74
C LEU A 412 -11.45 4.71 20.21
N ILE A 413 -10.73 4.06 19.31
CA ILE A 413 -9.40 3.49 19.55
C ILE A 413 -8.42 4.20 18.62
N GLY A 414 -7.30 4.64 19.16
CA GLY A 414 -6.22 5.21 18.38
C GLY A 414 -4.88 5.00 19.07
N SER A 415 -3.80 5.35 18.38
CA SER A 415 -2.45 5.15 18.92
C SER A 415 -1.62 6.42 18.86
N TYR A 416 -0.57 6.49 19.67
CA TYR A 416 0.31 7.64 19.75
C TYR A 416 1.80 7.25 19.80
N CYS A 417 2.61 8.10 19.19
CA CYS A 417 4.06 8.06 19.08
C CYS A 417 4.60 9.49 19.32
#